data_AF-A0A2E3PW48-F1
#
_entry.id   AF-A0A2E3PW48-F1
#
_cell.length_a   1.000
_cell.length_b   1.000
_cell.length_c   1.000
_cell.angle_alpha   90.00
_cell.angle_beta   90.00
_cell.angle_gamma   90.00
#
_symmetry.space_group_name_H-M   'P 1'
#
loop_
_entity.id
_entity.type
_entity.pdbx_description
1 polymer ?
#
loop_
_entity_poly.entity_id
_entity_poly.type
_entity_poly.pdbx_seq_one_letter_code
_entity_poly.pdbx_strand_id
1 'polypeptide(L)'
;MQISTSIVLASALLLAPLAAQADDHRTAAPEGAAVYFITPEDGARVTSPVLVRFGLSGMGVAPAGTEKEKTGHHHLLIDQELENADDPI
;
A
#
# COMPACT_ATOMS: atom_id res chain seq x y z
N MET A 1 -34.79 -52.04 23.30
CA MET A 1 -36.11 -51.45 22.98
C MET A 1 -36.39 -50.45 24.10
N GLN A 2 -36.52 -49.13 23.92
CA GLN A 2 -36.67 -48.26 22.76
C GLN A 2 -35.53 -47.21 22.72
N ILE A 3 -35.19 -46.79 21.50
CA ILE A 3 -34.32 -45.64 21.22
C ILE A 3 -35.29 -44.47 20.97
N SER A 4 -35.22 -43.42 21.79
CA SER A 4 -36.15 -42.29 21.73
C SER A 4 -35.68 -41.24 20.71
N THR A 5 -36.47 -41.10 19.65
CA THR A 5 -36.96 -39.86 19.01
C THR A 5 -36.01 -38.67 18.78
N SER A 6 -35.63 -38.53 17.50
CA SER A 6 -35.63 -37.31 16.66
C SER A 6 -35.05 -36.00 17.19
N ILE A 7 -33.94 -35.58 16.57
CA ILE A 7 -33.74 -34.17 16.19
C ILE A 7 -33.07 -34.14 14.80
N VAL A 8 -33.85 -33.83 13.77
CA VAL A 8 -33.31 -33.20 12.55
C VAL A 8 -33.17 -31.72 12.88
N LEU A 9 -31.95 -31.23 13.05
CA LEU A 9 -31.68 -29.79 13.12
C LEU A 9 -30.66 -29.45 12.03
N ALA A 10 -31.15 -28.68 11.07
CA ALA A 10 -30.41 -28.11 9.97
C ALA A 10 -29.09 -27.49 10.42
N SER A 11 -27.99 -27.87 9.78
CA SER A 11 -26.71 -27.16 9.86
C SER A 11 -26.25 -26.85 8.43
N ALA A 12 -27.05 -26.06 7.73
CA ALA A 12 -26.67 -25.40 6.49
C ALA A 12 -26.25 -23.96 6.82
N LEU A 13 -25.05 -23.77 7.37
CA LEU A 13 -24.40 -22.48 7.62
C LEU A 13 -23.00 -22.89 8.13
N LEU A 14 -21.89 -22.74 7.39
CA LEU A 14 -21.30 -21.48 6.96
C LEU A 14 -20.27 -21.78 5.84
N LEU A 15 -20.62 -21.61 4.57
CA LEU A 15 -19.64 -21.16 3.59
C LEU A 15 -19.71 -19.63 3.61
N ALA A 16 -19.02 -19.00 4.55
CA ALA A 16 -18.66 -17.60 4.36
C ALA A 16 -17.61 -17.57 3.24
N PRO A 17 -17.79 -16.78 2.17
CA PRO A 17 -16.67 -16.48 1.31
C PRO A 17 -15.66 -15.75 2.19
N LEU A 18 -14.47 -16.32 2.35
CA LEU A 18 -13.29 -15.59 2.78
C LEU A 18 -12.97 -14.61 1.64
N ALA A 19 -13.76 -13.55 1.53
CA ALA A 19 -13.35 -12.37 0.80
C ALA A 19 -12.10 -11.92 1.54
N ALA A 20 -10.93 -12.20 0.96
CA ALA A 20 -9.71 -11.55 1.34
C ALA A 20 -10.01 -10.05 1.25
N GLN A 21 -10.24 -9.44 2.41
CA GLN A 21 -10.25 -8.00 2.51
C GLN A 21 -8.82 -7.61 2.15
N ALA A 22 -8.62 -7.13 0.93
CA ALA A 22 -7.42 -6.40 0.58
C ALA A 22 -7.46 -5.15 1.46
N ASP A 23 -6.80 -5.25 2.62
CA ASP A 23 -6.63 -4.14 3.52
C ASP A 23 -5.64 -3.21 2.82
N ASP A 24 -6.12 -2.08 2.31
CA ASP A 24 -5.30 -1.04 1.69
C ASP A 24 -4.53 -0.25 2.77
N HIS A 25 -4.05 -0.97 3.79
CA HIS A 25 -3.41 -0.44 4.97
C HIS A 25 -1.96 -0.11 4.64
N ARG A 26 -1.76 1.01 3.93
CA ARG A 26 -0.46 1.66 3.90
C ARG A 26 -0.01 1.88 5.34
N THR A 27 1.15 1.34 5.68
CA THR A 27 1.73 1.53 7.01
C THR A 27 2.25 2.97 7.11
N ALA A 28 1.96 3.64 8.22
CA ALA A 28 2.48 4.98 8.47
C ALA A 28 4.01 5.00 8.36
N ALA A 29 4.54 6.03 7.71
CA ALA A 29 5.99 6.21 7.62
C ALA A 29 6.60 6.39 9.02
N PRO A 30 7.84 5.92 9.25
CA PRO A 30 8.55 6.16 10.50
C PRO A 30 8.65 7.67 10.81
N GLU A 31 8.69 8.02 12.09
CA GLU A 31 8.93 9.40 12.50
C GLU A 31 10.24 9.95 11.90
N GLY A 32 10.18 11.16 11.34
CA GLY A 32 11.32 11.78 10.67
C GLY A 32 11.64 11.23 9.28
N ALA A 33 10.83 10.33 8.73
CA ALA A 33 10.95 9.92 7.35
C ALA A 33 10.65 11.10 6.40
N ALA A 34 11.50 11.29 5.39
CA ALA A 34 11.34 12.37 4.43
C ALA A 34 11.86 11.98 3.05
N VAL A 35 11.07 12.31 2.04
CA VAL A 35 11.49 12.34 0.62
C VAL A 35 12.06 13.72 0.30
N TYR A 36 13.06 13.79 -0.57
CA TYR A 36 13.65 15.05 -0.99
C TYR A 36 14.20 14.98 -2.41
N PHE A 37 14.23 16.12 -3.09
CA PHE A 37 14.84 16.26 -4.41
C PHE A 37 16.25 16.86 -4.27
N ILE A 38 17.18 16.33 -5.05
CA ILE A 38 18.54 16.86 -5.25
C ILE A 38 18.60 17.66 -6.54
N THR A 39 17.97 17.15 -7.61
CA THR A 39 17.76 17.88 -8.87
C THR A 39 16.48 17.35 -9.55
N PRO A 40 15.71 18.19 -10.25
CA PRO A 40 15.82 19.65 -10.29
C PRO A 40 15.55 20.30 -8.92
N GLU A 41 16.11 21.49 -8.70
CA GLU A 41 15.73 22.33 -7.57
C GLU A 41 14.31 22.88 -7.78
N ASP A 42 13.64 23.28 -6.70
CA ASP A 42 12.31 23.89 -6.79
C ASP A 42 12.30 25.12 -7.71
N GLY A 43 11.31 25.19 -8.60
CA GLY A 43 11.19 26.25 -9.62
C GLY A 43 12.19 26.19 -10.78
N ALA A 44 13.09 25.20 -10.85
CA ALA A 44 14.04 25.11 -11.95
C ALA A 44 13.35 24.88 -13.30
N ARG A 45 13.86 25.54 -14.35
CA ARG A 45 13.49 25.27 -15.74
C ARG A 45 14.52 24.35 -16.37
N VAL A 46 14.06 23.23 -16.91
CA VAL A 46 14.91 22.18 -17.48
C VAL A 46 14.64 22.00 -18.98
N THR A 47 15.62 21.45 -19.70
CA THR A 47 15.48 21.04 -21.10
C THR A 47 15.85 19.57 -21.22
N SER A 48 15.19 18.84 -22.12
CA SER A 48 15.45 17.41 -22.32
C SER A 48 16.89 17.15 -22.80
N PRO A 49 17.59 16.12 -22.28
CA PRO A 49 17.12 15.17 -21.27
C PRO A 49 17.13 15.74 -19.85
N VAL A 50 16.09 15.42 -19.07
CA VAL A 50 15.98 15.85 -17.67
C VAL A 50 16.59 14.77 -16.76
N LEU A 51 17.61 15.14 -15.99
CA LEU A 51 18.13 14.31 -14.91
C LEU A 51 17.42 14.64 -13.60
N VAL A 52 16.64 13.68 -13.11
CA VAL A 52 16.02 13.75 -11.78
C VAL A 52 16.84 12.90 -10.81
N ARG A 53 17.26 13.51 -9.69
CA ARG A 53 17.88 12.82 -8.56
C ARG A 53 17.11 13.21 -7.32
N PHE A 54 16.62 12.22 -6.61
CA PHE A 54 15.86 12.39 -5.39
C PHE A 54 16.26 11.27 -4.43
N GLY A 55 15.91 11.45 -3.16
CA GLY A 55 16.32 10.55 -2.11
C GLY A 55 15.27 10.44 -1.03
N LEU A 56 15.60 9.57 -0.09
CA LEU A 56 14.77 9.20 1.03
C LEU A 56 15.63 9.14 2.28
N SER A 57 15.09 9.58 3.39
CA SER A 57 15.71 9.50 4.71
C SER A 57 14.70 8.95 5.72
N GLY A 58 15.18 8.30 6.78
CA GLY A 58 14.33 7.73 7.85
C GLY A 58 13.55 6.45 7.47
N MET A 59 13.60 6.02 6.21
CA MET A 59 12.99 4.77 5.74
C MET A 59 13.75 4.20 4.52
N GLY A 60 13.50 2.92 4.21
CA GLY A 60 14.09 2.24 3.06
C GLY A 60 13.12 2.06 1.88
N VAL A 61 13.65 1.58 0.76
CA VAL A 61 12.86 1.25 -0.44
C VAL A 61 12.74 -0.27 -0.57
N ALA A 62 11.53 -0.74 -0.85
CA ALA A 62 11.23 -2.15 -1.16
C ALA A 62 10.35 -2.25 -2.41
N PRO A 63 10.36 -3.40 -3.13
CA PRO A 63 9.45 -3.63 -4.24
C PRO A 63 7.98 -3.56 -3.80
N ALA A 64 7.09 -3.18 -4.73
CA ALA A 64 5.64 -3.19 -4.47
C ALA A 64 5.17 -4.57 -3.99
N GLY A 65 4.29 -4.58 -2.98
CA GLY A 65 3.76 -5.80 -2.36
C GLY A 65 4.76 -6.55 -1.47
N THR A 66 5.94 -5.99 -1.18
CA THR A 66 6.90 -6.59 -0.25
C THR A 66 6.65 -6.10 1.17
N GLU A 67 6.28 -7.02 2.06
CA GLU A 67 6.20 -6.75 3.49
C GLU A 67 7.60 -6.68 4.10
N LYS A 68 8.07 -5.46 4.36
CA LYS A 68 9.36 -5.22 5.00
C LYS A 68 9.30 -3.98 5.90
N GLU A 69 9.71 -4.16 7.14
CA GLU A 69 9.68 -3.11 8.16
C GLU A 69 10.39 -1.84 7.71
N LYS A 70 9.75 -0.69 7.97
CA LYS A 70 10.29 0.66 7.70
C LYS A 70 10.73 0.85 6.25
N THR A 71 10.03 0.20 5.32
CA THR A 71 10.22 0.39 3.89
C THR A 71 8.91 0.67 3.19
N GLY A 72 8.99 1.25 2.01
CA GLY A 72 7.86 1.43 1.11
C GLY A 72 8.31 1.36 -0.34
N HIS A 73 7.34 1.43 -1.23
CA HIS A 73 7.57 1.57 -2.65
C HIS A 73 7.33 3.03 -3.06
N HIS A 74 8.22 3.57 -3.89
CA HIS A 74 8.27 5.00 -4.18
C HIS A 74 8.11 5.25 -5.67
N HIS A 75 7.26 6.24 -6.00
CA HIS A 75 7.05 6.71 -7.35
C HIS A 75 7.56 8.14 -7.54
N LEU A 76 7.97 8.43 -8.77
CA LEU A 76 8.13 9.79 -9.27
C LEU A 76 6.99 10.05 -10.26
N LEU A 77 6.11 10.98 -9.92
CA LEU A 77 4.99 11.38 -10.77
C LEU A 77 5.31 12.71 -11.45
N ILE A 78 5.03 12.79 -12.74
CA ILE A 78 5.27 13.99 -13.56
C ILE A 78 3.98 14.26 -14.32
N ASP A 79 3.43 15.47 -14.19
CA ASP A 79 2.21 15.91 -14.86
C ASP A 79 1.04 14.92 -14.67
N GLN A 80 0.90 14.37 -13.46
CA GLN A 80 -0.20 13.49 -13.07
C GLN A 80 -0.97 14.10 -11.90
N GLU A 81 -2.29 14.10 -12.01
CA GLU A 81 -3.17 14.44 -10.89
C GLU A 81 -3.27 13.25 -9.94
N LEU A 82 -3.21 13.52 -8.64
CA LEU A 82 -3.57 12.55 -7.60
C LEU A 82 -4.88 13.03 -6.98
N GLU A 83 -5.92 12.19 -7.03
CA GLU A 83 -7.17 12.47 -6.31
C GLU A 83 -6.92 12.45 -4.80
N ASN A 84 -6.27 11.40 -4.28
CA ASN A 84 -5.75 11.34 -2.91
C ASN A 84 -4.31 10.81 -2.89
N ALA A 85 -3.49 11.31 -1.94
CA ALA A 85 -2.10 10.88 -1.77
C ALA A 85 -1.93 9.42 -1.31
N ASP A 86 -3.01 8.84 -0.80
CA ASP A 86 -3.06 7.49 -0.26
C ASP A 86 -3.57 6.46 -1.28
N ASP A 87 -4.14 6.90 -2.40
CA ASP A 87 -4.67 6.01 -3.42
C ASP A 87 -3.54 5.17 -4.07
N PRO A 88 -3.83 3.92 -4.48
CA PRO A 88 -2.90 3.11 -5.25
C PRO A 88 -2.51 3.80 -6.56
N ILE A 89 -1.24 3.64 -6.97
CA ILE A 89 -0.69 4.17 -8.23
C ILE A 89 -0.32 3.03 -9.18
#